data_AF-A0A0V8JID2-F1
#
_entry.id   AF-A0A0V8JID2-F1
#
_cell.length_a   1.000
_cell.length_b   1.000
_cell.length_c   1.000
_cell.angle_alpha   90.00
_cell.angle_beta   90.00
_cell.angle_gamma   90.00
#
_symmetry.space_group_name_H-M   'P 1'
#
loop_
_entity.id
_entity.type
_entity.pdbx_description
1 polymer ?
#
loop_
_entity_poly.entity_id
_entity_poly.type
_entity_poly.pdbx_seq_one_letter_code
_entity_poly.pdbx_strand_id
1 'polypeptide(L)'
;MQKYLLVLFTAIMLTACGTTQENSKSHNSSHSTSDQAPKEKTSKESSDTSSDEQTIRLLEQMMAYENEGMQEEKMGFLKTSENQKYSLYVLEGYTFTEEEPRKDVIYYDANDKLWMRIEVLPDNVDWDKVEQEALKGLEAVSTDVQKSSVTSYNETFSFHSVHSASNDKNRTTSYLVKASDKRPAMRLTIFTPVETENVNAFLEMANSIENL
;
A
#
# COMPACT_ATOMS: atom_id res chain seq x y z
N MET A 1 13.93 22.09 50.37
CA MET A 1 15.38 22.33 50.17
C MET A 1 15.62 22.56 48.69
N GLN A 2 16.06 23.75 48.30
CA GLN A 2 16.14 24.19 46.91
C GLN A 2 17.60 24.17 46.45
N LYS A 3 17.92 23.28 45.50
CA LYS A 3 19.26 23.21 44.90
C LYS A 3 19.21 23.80 43.49
N TYR A 4 19.61 25.05 43.36
CA TYR A 4 20.04 25.59 42.07
C TYR A 4 21.44 25.08 41.76
N LEU A 5 21.67 24.56 40.55
CA LEU A 5 23.03 24.52 39.99
C LEU A 5 23.02 24.62 38.46
N LEU A 6 23.41 25.81 38.01
CA LEU A 6 24.08 26.18 36.77
C LEU A 6 23.77 25.42 35.45
N VAL A 7 23.20 26.19 34.51
CA VAL A 7 23.21 25.93 33.06
C VAL A 7 24.64 26.07 32.52
N LEU A 8 25.03 25.22 31.57
CA LEU A 8 26.15 25.50 30.67
C LEU A 8 25.68 25.44 29.21
N PHE A 9 25.56 26.61 28.59
CA PHE A 9 25.27 26.77 27.16
C PHE A 9 26.60 26.81 26.40
N THR A 10 26.86 25.86 25.51
CA THR A 10 27.99 25.93 24.55
C THR A 10 27.45 26.02 23.14
N ALA A 11 27.31 27.25 22.64
CA ALA A 11 27.06 27.51 21.23
C ALA A 11 28.37 27.39 20.44
N ILE A 12 28.36 26.59 19.37
CA ILE A 12 29.46 26.54 18.40
C ILE A 12 29.03 27.37 17.19
N MET A 13 29.59 28.57 17.07
CA MET A 13 29.51 29.38 15.85
C MET A 13 30.80 29.20 15.05
N LEU A 14 30.69 28.70 13.82
CA LEU A 14 31.74 28.80 12.81
C LEU A 14 31.20 29.67 11.66
N THR A 15 31.95 30.71 11.31
CA THR A 15 31.60 31.69 10.27
C THR A 15 32.72 31.85 9.25
N ALA A 16 32.31 32.23 8.03
CA ALA A 16 33.16 32.69 6.91
C ALA A 16 34.02 31.59 6.21
N CYS A 17 34.37 31.70 4.91
CA CYS A 17 34.10 32.72 3.88
C CYS A 17 34.12 32.04 2.48
N GLY A 18 33.54 32.64 1.42
CA GLY A 18 33.53 31.96 0.10
C GLY A 18 32.96 32.68 -1.14
N THR A 19 33.27 33.97 -1.34
CA THR A 19 33.18 34.69 -2.64
C THR A 19 31.81 34.89 -3.34
N THR A 20 31.49 36.16 -3.57
CA THR A 20 30.41 36.69 -4.44
C THR A 20 30.92 36.90 -5.87
N GLN A 21 30.05 36.76 -6.88
CA GLN A 21 30.25 37.44 -8.18
C GLN A 21 28.92 37.94 -8.75
N GLU A 22 28.71 39.27 -8.75
CA GLU A 22 27.69 39.95 -9.54
C GLU A 22 28.31 40.52 -10.84
N ASN A 23 27.64 40.32 -11.98
CA ASN A 23 27.31 41.35 -12.98
C ASN A 23 26.46 40.68 -14.08
N SER A 24 25.17 40.95 -14.27
CA SER A 24 24.42 42.17 -14.63
C SER A 24 24.25 42.40 -16.14
N LYS A 25 22.99 42.68 -16.56
CA LYS A 25 22.58 43.45 -17.78
C LYS A 25 22.93 42.80 -19.15
N SER A 26 22.22 43.01 -20.27
CA SER A 26 20.88 43.53 -20.62
C SER A 26 20.56 43.03 -22.07
N HIS A 27 19.39 43.16 -22.72
CA HIS A 27 18.11 43.85 -22.47
C HIS A 27 16.98 43.19 -23.31
N ASN A 28 15.79 43.82 -23.36
CA ASN A 28 14.83 44.00 -24.49
C ASN A 28 15.00 43.25 -25.84
N SER A 29 13.96 43.01 -26.65
CA SER A 29 12.49 43.24 -26.62
C SER A 29 11.92 42.54 -27.90
N SER A 30 10.64 42.29 -28.17
CA SER A 30 9.39 43.07 -28.07
C SER A 30 8.22 42.09 -28.35
N HIS A 31 7.11 42.15 -27.60
CA HIS A 31 5.82 42.69 -28.06
C HIS A 31 5.23 42.12 -29.37
N SER A 32 4.12 41.37 -29.27
CA SER A 32 2.83 41.75 -29.89
C SER A 32 1.67 40.85 -29.43
N THR A 33 0.55 41.49 -29.15
CA THR A 33 -0.77 40.93 -28.82
C THR A 33 -1.53 40.51 -30.08
N SER A 34 -2.41 39.50 -29.99
CA SER A 34 -3.78 39.53 -30.58
C SER A 34 -4.57 38.26 -30.21
N ASP A 35 -5.86 38.43 -29.97
CA ASP A 35 -6.84 37.37 -29.76
C ASP A 35 -7.09 36.50 -31.00
N GLN A 36 -7.37 35.21 -30.80
CA GLN A 36 -8.35 34.46 -31.61
C GLN A 36 -8.78 33.12 -30.97
N ALA A 37 -10.04 33.05 -30.52
CA ALA A 37 -10.88 31.86 -30.72
C ALA A 37 -11.64 32.04 -32.07
N PRO A 38 -12.31 31.02 -32.66
CA PRO A 38 -12.59 29.66 -32.15
C PRO A 38 -12.38 28.52 -33.18
N LYS A 39 -12.45 27.25 -32.72
CA LYS A 39 -13.39 26.20 -33.24
C LYS A 39 -13.06 24.79 -32.72
N GLU A 40 -14.11 24.05 -32.41
CA GLU A 40 -14.06 22.58 -32.28
C GLU A 40 -13.57 21.93 -33.58
N LYS A 41 -12.80 20.85 -33.44
CA LYS A 41 -12.82 19.74 -34.40
C LYS A 41 -12.84 18.41 -33.67
N THR A 42 -14.02 17.79 -33.66
CA THR A 42 -14.18 16.36 -33.44
C THR A 42 -13.37 15.59 -34.48
N SER A 43 -12.33 14.89 -34.04
CA SER A 43 -11.75 13.77 -34.80
C SER A 43 -12.23 12.47 -34.17
N LYS A 44 -13.19 11.81 -34.83
CA LYS A 44 -13.36 10.37 -34.66
C LYS A 44 -12.20 9.70 -35.37
N GLU A 45 -11.33 9.05 -34.61
CA GLU A 45 -10.40 8.07 -35.18
C GLU A 45 -10.80 6.69 -34.65
N SER A 46 -11.37 5.89 -35.55
CA SER A 46 -11.70 4.50 -35.28
C SER A 46 -10.46 3.65 -35.59
N SER A 47 -9.75 3.22 -34.54
CA SER A 47 -8.80 2.11 -34.64
C SER A 47 -9.52 0.81 -34.32
N ASP A 48 -9.75 0.00 -35.34
CA ASP A 48 -10.30 -1.34 -35.23
C ASP A 48 -9.21 -2.35 -34.83
N THR A 49 -9.60 -3.50 -34.27
CA THR A 49 -8.75 -4.68 -33.96
C THR A 49 -7.81 -4.62 -32.75
N SER A 50 -8.32 -5.07 -31.58
CA SER A 50 -7.90 -6.36 -31.01
C SER A 50 -8.77 -6.73 -29.80
N SER A 51 -9.47 -7.86 -29.88
CA SER A 51 -10.32 -8.39 -28.81
C SER A 51 -9.51 -9.16 -27.77
N ASP A 52 -8.85 -8.45 -26.87
CA ASP A 52 -8.58 -8.93 -25.51
C ASP A 52 -9.44 -8.12 -24.55
N GLU A 53 -10.16 -8.78 -23.64
CA GLU A 53 -11.00 -8.11 -22.61
C GLU A 53 -10.17 -7.51 -21.48
N GLN A 54 -9.21 -6.64 -21.83
CA GLN A 54 -8.51 -5.81 -20.83
C GLN A 54 -9.52 -4.88 -20.17
N THR A 55 -9.89 -5.22 -18.94
CA THR A 55 -10.87 -4.45 -18.17
C THR A 55 -10.21 -3.13 -17.76
N ILE A 56 -10.63 -2.01 -18.37
CA ILE A 56 -10.04 -0.70 -18.07
C ILE A 56 -10.32 -0.33 -16.61
N ARG A 57 -9.28 -0.36 -15.77
CA ARG A 57 -9.35 0.11 -14.39
C ARG A 57 -9.33 1.64 -14.34
N LEU A 58 -10.16 2.22 -13.47
CA LEU A 58 -10.16 3.66 -13.22
C LEU A 58 -8.95 4.04 -12.35
N LEU A 59 -8.51 5.30 -12.40
CA LEU A 59 -7.41 5.78 -11.54
C LEU A 59 -7.82 5.89 -10.06
N GLU A 60 -9.12 6.04 -9.80
CA GLU A 60 -9.70 6.15 -8.47
C GLU A 60 -11.12 5.55 -8.48
N GLN A 61 -11.55 5.01 -7.35
CA GLN A 61 -12.93 4.55 -7.12
C GLN A 61 -13.31 4.68 -5.64
N MET A 62 -14.61 4.74 -5.33
CA MET A 62 -15.06 4.55 -3.95
C MET A 62 -15.02 3.06 -3.59
N MET A 63 -14.51 2.78 -2.40
CA MET A 63 -14.40 1.44 -1.82
C MET A 63 -15.15 1.43 -0.50
N ALA A 64 -15.93 0.37 -0.26
CA ALA A 64 -16.72 0.21 0.95
C ALA A 64 -16.20 -0.97 1.78
N TYR A 65 -16.05 -0.78 3.09
CA TYR A 65 -15.67 -1.85 4.01
C TYR A 65 -16.34 -1.65 5.38
N GLU A 66 -16.49 -2.73 6.14
CA GLU A 66 -16.98 -2.64 7.52
C GLU A 66 -15.82 -2.34 8.48
N ASN A 67 -15.93 -1.28 9.28
CA ASN A 67 -15.04 -0.97 10.40
C ASN A 67 -15.85 -0.95 11.71
N GLU A 68 -15.47 -1.77 12.69
CA GLU A 68 -16.12 -1.84 14.02
C GLU A 68 -17.67 -1.92 13.95
N GLY A 69 -18.22 -2.69 13.01
CA GLY A 69 -19.67 -2.83 12.79
C GLY A 69 -20.35 -1.68 12.03
N MET A 70 -19.60 -0.66 11.60
CA MET A 70 -20.08 0.44 10.76
C MET A 70 -19.58 0.29 9.32
N GLN A 71 -20.42 0.58 8.33
CA GLN A 71 -19.97 0.66 6.94
C GLN A 71 -19.25 1.99 6.70
N GLU A 72 -17.97 1.94 6.34
CA GLU A 72 -17.17 3.07 5.87
C GLU A 72 -17.09 3.06 4.34
N GLU A 73 -17.04 4.25 3.73
CA GLU A 73 -16.72 4.45 2.32
C GLU A 73 -15.56 5.43 2.22
N LYS A 74 -14.52 5.08 1.45
CA LYS A 74 -13.34 5.92 1.20
C LYS A 74 -12.90 5.81 -0.25
N MET A 75 -12.22 6.85 -0.73
CA MET A 75 -11.60 6.82 -2.05
C MET A 75 -10.38 5.90 -2.03
N GLY A 76 -10.29 4.98 -2.99
CA GLY A 76 -9.13 4.17 -3.26
C GLY A 76 -8.47 4.60 -4.57
N PHE A 77 -7.14 4.75 -4.56
CA PHE A 77 -6.34 5.18 -5.71
C PHE A 77 -5.60 4.00 -6.32
N LEU A 78 -5.65 3.85 -7.64
CA LEU A 78 -4.97 2.78 -8.34
C LEU A 78 -3.44 2.91 -8.18
N LYS A 79 -2.81 1.82 -7.71
CA LYS A 79 -1.38 1.63 -7.63
C LYS A 79 -1.00 0.34 -8.37
N THR A 80 0.26 0.28 -8.78
CA THR A 80 0.84 -0.85 -9.50
C THR A 80 2.03 -1.34 -8.70
N SER A 81 2.16 -2.66 -8.58
CA SER A 81 3.38 -3.33 -8.15
C SER A 81 4.18 -3.71 -9.38
N GLU A 82 5.27 -2.98 -9.64
CA GLU A 82 6.17 -3.28 -10.74
C GLU A 82 7.06 -4.49 -10.45
N ASN A 83 7.36 -4.79 -9.19
CA ASN A 83 8.20 -5.93 -8.82
C ASN A 83 7.44 -7.28 -8.75
N GLN A 84 6.12 -7.26 -8.55
CA GLN A 84 5.29 -8.47 -8.45
C GLN A 84 4.16 -8.56 -9.48
N LYS A 85 4.02 -7.57 -10.37
CA LYS A 85 3.14 -7.57 -11.56
C LYS A 85 1.65 -7.75 -11.26
N TYR A 86 1.16 -6.92 -10.34
CA TYR A 86 -0.28 -6.75 -10.09
C TYR A 86 -0.62 -5.26 -9.90
N SER A 87 -1.90 -4.93 -9.92
CA SER A 87 -2.41 -3.61 -9.53
C SER A 87 -3.50 -3.73 -8.46
N LEU A 88 -3.63 -2.71 -7.62
CA LEU A 88 -4.60 -2.63 -6.52
C LEU A 88 -5.07 -1.19 -6.31
N TYR A 89 -6.22 -0.98 -5.68
CA TYR A 89 -6.59 0.31 -5.14
C TYR A 89 -6.13 0.42 -3.68
N VAL A 90 -5.53 1.56 -3.35
CA VAL A 90 -5.03 1.88 -2.00
C VAL A 90 -5.87 3.01 -1.44
N LEU A 91 -6.50 2.78 -0.29
CA LEU A 91 -7.40 3.70 0.38
C LEU A 91 -6.70 5.00 0.80
N GLU A 92 -7.43 6.11 0.79
CA GLU A 92 -6.99 7.36 1.42
C GLU A 92 -6.63 7.14 2.90
N GLY A 93 -5.48 7.67 3.33
CA GLY A 93 -4.91 7.44 4.66
C GLY A 93 -4.09 6.15 4.78
N TYR A 94 -3.77 5.49 3.66
CA TYR A 94 -2.83 4.36 3.60
C TYR A 94 -1.74 4.61 2.56
N THR A 95 -0.52 4.19 2.89
CA THR A 95 0.66 4.30 2.03
C THR A 95 1.10 2.93 1.53
N PHE A 96 1.21 2.77 0.20
CA PHE A 96 1.75 1.56 -0.46
C PHE A 96 3.22 1.77 -0.85
N THR A 97 4.07 0.77 -0.57
CA THR A 97 5.51 0.75 -0.87
C THR A 97 5.93 -0.61 -1.43
N GLU A 98 6.72 -0.61 -2.50
CA GLU A 98 7.41 -1.79 -3.02
C GLU A 98 8.76 -2.00 -2.29
N GLU A 99 8.97 -3.16 -1.67
CA GLU A 99 10.19 -3.60 -1.01
C GLU A 99 10.90 -4.70 -1.81
N GLU A 100 12.19 -4.50 -2.14
CA GLU A 100 12.99 -5.55 -2.78
C GLU A 100 13.63 -6.52 -1.77
N PRO A 101 13.59 -7.85 -2.00
CA PRO A 101 12.99 -8.53 -3.15
C PRO A 101 11.51 -8.92 -2.95
N ARG A 102 10.68 -8.60 -3.96
CA ARG A 102 9.30 -9.11 -4.17
C ARG A 102 8.41 -9.11 -2.91
N LYS A 103 8.34 -7.99 -2.21
CA LYS A 103 7.39 -7.76 -1.10
C LYS A 103 6.79 -6.39 -1.27
N ASP A 104 5.49 -6.26 -1.07
CA ASP A 104 4.89 -4.93 -1.00
C ASP A 104 4.26 -4.74 0.37
N VAL A 105 4.23 -3.50 0.84
CA VAL A 105 3.70 -3.15 2.15
C VAL A 105 2.70 -2.01 2.03
N ILE A 106 1.55 -2.18 2.69
CA ILE A 106 0.59 -1.11 2.93
C ILE A 106 0.64 -0.76 4.43
N TYR A 107 0.92 0.50 4.74
CA TYR A 107 0.85 1.06 6.09
C TYR A 107 -0.45 1.84 6.29
N TYR A 108 -1.00 1.83 7.50
CA TYR A 108 -2.02 2.80 7.89
C TYR A 108 -1.35 4.07 8.44
N ASP A 109 -1.54 5.21 7.77
CA ASP A 109 -0.74 6.42 8.03
C ASP A 109 -0.94 6.98 9.46
N ALA A 110 -2.11 6.74 10.07
CA ALA A 110 -2.41 7.18 11.43
C ALA A 110 -1.90 6.23 12.54
N ASN A 111 -1.46 5.01 12.21
CA ASN A 111 -0.89 4.06 13.17
C ASN A 111 0.04 3.07 12.47
N ASP A 112 1.34 3.36 12.52
CA ASP A 112 2.43 2.58 11.90
C ASP A 112 2.54 1.12 12.39
N LYS A 113 1.88 0.77 13.49
CA LYS A 113 1.76 -0.61 13.98
C LYS A 113 0.74 -1.46 13.20
N LEU A 114 -0.13 -0.82 12.41
CA LEU A 114 -1.07 -1.48 11.52
C LEU A 114 -0.51 -1.44 10.10
N TRP A 115 -0.11 -2.61 9.60
CA TRP A 115 0.37 -2.75 8.24
C TRP A 115 0.14 -4.15 7.69
N MET A 116 0.07 -4.26 6.36
CA MET A 116 -0.07 -5.51 5.63
C MET A 116 1.08 -5.68 4.66
N ARG A 117 1.72 -6.85 4.66
CA ARG A 117 2.60 -7.32 3.59
C ARG A 117 1.83 -8.15 2.57
N ILE A 118 2.13 -7.93 1.29
CA ILE A 118 1.64 -8.69 0.14
C ILE A 118 2.84 -9.39 -0.51
N GLU A 119 2.75 -10.71 -0.67
CA GLU A 119 3.73 -11.55 -1.37
C GLU A 119 3.03 -12.45 -2.39
N VAL A 120 3.21 -12.18 -3.68
CA VAL A 120 2.69 -13.00 -4.80
C VAL A 120 3.44 -14.33 -4.87
N LEU A 121 2.70 -15.42 -4.78
CA LEU A 121 3.21 -16.79 -4.87
C LEU A 121 3.41 -17.19 -6.35
N PRO A 122 4.34 -18.10 -6.66
CA PRO A 122 4.50 -18.61 -8.03
C PRO A 122 3.31 -19.49 -8.44
N ASP A 123 2.96 -19.54 -9.72
CA ASP A 123 1.77 -20.25 -10.23
C ASP A 123 1.70 -21.74 -9.80
N ASN A 124 2.86 -22.39 -9.67
CA ASN A 124 2.99 -23.77 -9.19
C ASN A 124 3.18 -23.87 -7.67
N VAL A 125 2.26 -23.26 -6.90
CA VAL A 125 2.31 -23.21 -5.44
C VAL A 125 2.38 -24.61 -4.80
N ASP A 126 3.47 -24.88 -4.09
CA ASP A 126 3.54 -25.95 -3.08
C ASP A 126 2.90 -25.43 -1.78
N TRP A 127 1.60 -25.67 -1.63
CA TRP A 127 0.81 -25.12 -0.53
C TRP A 127 1.26 -25.61 0.84
N ASP A 128 1.67 -26.88 0.96
CA ASP A 128 2.19 -27.42 2.22
C ASP A 128 3.47 -26.69 2.62
N LYS A 129 4.40 -26.49 1.67
CA LYS A 129 5.62 -25.72 1.93
C LYS A 129 5.33 -24.27 2.30
N VAL A 130 4.43 -23.58 1.58
CA VAL A 130 4.08 -22.18 1.86
C VAL A 130 3.37 -22.03 3.22
N GLU A 131 2.53 -22.99 3.61
CA GLU A 131 1.91 -23.04 4.95
C GLU A 131 2.96 -23.26 6.04
N GLN A 132 3.93 -24.16 5.84
CA GLN A 132 5.04 -24.35 6.78
C GLN A 132 5.97 -23.13 6.88
N GLU A 133 6.18 -22.37 5.79
CA GLU A 133 6.93 -21.11 5.83
C GLU A 133 6.15 -20.00 6.56
N ALA A 134 4.84 -19.92 6.36
CA ALA A 134 3.97 -18.99 7.09
C ALA A 134 3.95 -19.30 8.60
N LEU A 135 3.81 -20.56 8.98
CA LEU A 135 3.85 -20.99 10.39
C LEU A 135 5.17 -20.62 11.06
N LYS A 136 6.33 -20.89 10.43
CA LYS A 136 7.65 -20.46 10.95
C LYS A 136 7.80 -18.95 11.09
N GLY A 137 7.15 -18.18 10.22
CA GLY A 137 7.09 -16.72 10.34
C GLY A 137 6.29 -16.27 11.57
N LEU A 138 5.20 -16.98 11.88
CA LEU A 138 4.35 -16.72 13.05
C LEU A 138 4.99 -17.20 14.37
N GLU A 139 5.76 -18.29 14.35
CA GLU A 139 6.53 -18.80 15.51
C GLU A 139 7.53 -17.75 16.05
N ALA A 140 8.00 -16.82 15.22
CA ALA A 140 8.85 -15.71 15.64
C ALA A 140 8.11 -14.63 16.46
N VAL A 141 6.77 -14.63 16.45
CA VAL A 141 5.91 -13.72 17.23
C VAL A 141 5.48 -14.37 18.54
N SER A 142 5.13 -15.66 18.49
CA SER A 142 4.77 -16.50 19.64
C SER A 142 4.85 -17.98 19.26
N THR A 143 5.25 -18.83 20.21
CA THR A 143 5.23 -20.29 20.04
C THR A 143 3.82 -20.88 20.04
N ASP A 144 2.82 -20.11 20.46
CA ASP A 144 1.40 -20.50 20.45
C ASP A 144 0.73 -19.99 19.17
N VAL A 145 0.96 -20.70 18.06
CA VAL A 145 0.37 -20.39 16.76
C VAL A 145 -1.03 -21.00 16.66
N GLN A 146 -2.03 -20.13 16.56
CA GLN A 146 -3.44 -20.50 16.50
C GLN A 146 -3.90 -20.60 15.04
N LYS A 147 -4.35 -21.80 14.63
CA LYS A 147 -5.05 -21.99 13.36
C LYS A 147 -6.46 -21.42 13.47
N SER A 148 -6.65 -20.22 12.94
CA SER A 148 -7.96 -19.57 12.91
C SER A 148 -8.84 -20.19 11.85
N SER A 149 -10.02 -20.68 12.24
CA SER A 149 -11.09 -21.06 11.30
C SER A 149 -11.86 -19.84 10.78
N VAL A 150 -11.18 -18.71 10.54
CA VAL A 150 -11.81 -17.45 10.12
C VAL A 150 -12.13 -17.54 8.61
N THR A 151 -13.37 -17.95 8.34
CA THR A 151 -14.00 -18.01 7.01
C THR A 151 -14.78 -16.75 6.66
N SER A 152 -14.57 -15.63 7.37
CA SER A 152 -15.41 -14.44 7.27
C SER A 152 -14.64 -13.12 7.27
N TYR A 153 -13.75 -12.96 6.28
CA TYR A 153 -13.72 -11.69 5.55
C TYR A 153 -14.26 -11.96 4.16
N ASN A 154 -15.58 -11.72 3.99
CA ASN A 154 -16.41 -11.97 2.81
C ASN A 154 -16.25 -13.36 2.14
N GLU A 155 -17.11 -13.68 1.17
CA GLU A 155 -16.97 -14.89 0.33
C GLU A 155 -16.00 -14.67 -0.84
N THR A 156 -15.35 -13.50 -0.92
CA THR A 156 -14.59 -13.03 -2.09
C THR A 156 -13.12 -13.50 -2.11
N PHE A 157 -12.64 -14.11 -1.03
CA PHE A 157 -11.35 -14.80 -0.98
C PHE A 157 -11.52 -16.32 -0.85
N SER A 158 -10.94 -17.06 -1.80
CA SER A 158 -10.71 -18.51 -1.62
C SER A 158 -9.42 -18.73 -0.83
N PHE A 159 -9.54 -18.80 0.49
CA PHE A 159 -8.38 -19.11 1.35
C PHE A 159 -7.98 -20.59 1.23
N HIS A 160 -6.67 -20.84 1.23
CA HIS A 160 -6.08 -22.15 1.52
C HIS A 160 -6.01 -22.38 3.03
N SER A 161 -5.44 -21.43 3.77
CA SER A 161 -5.41 -21.43 5.23
C SER A 161 -5.23 -20.02 5.80
N VAL A 162 -5.65 -19.85 7.06
CA VAL A 162 -5.45 -18.62 7.86
C VAL A 162 -4.88 -19.03 9.21
N HIS A 163 -3.77 -18.41 9.59
CA HIS A 163 -3.06 -18.69 10.84
C HIS A 163 -2.71 -17.38 11.53
N SER A 164 -2.72 -17.37 12.86
CA SER A 164 -2.33 -16.21 13.64
C SER A 164 -1.44 -16.58 14.82
N ALA A 165 -0.57 -15.66 15.21
CA ALA A 165 0.19 -15.74 16.46
C ALA A 165 0.10 -14.39 17.17
N SER A 166 -0.05 -14.43 18.49
CA SER A 166 -0.13 -13.23 19.33
C SER A 166 0.79 -13.35 20.54
N ASN A 167 1.32 -12.21 20.97
CA ASN A 167 1.91 -12.02 22.30
C ASN A 167 1.14 -10.90 23.03
N ASP A 168 1.59 -10.48 24.21
CA ASP A 168 0.92 -9.48 25.07
C ASP A 168 0.59 -8.13 24.39
N LYS A 169 1.16 -7.83 23.21
CA LYS A 169 1.05 -6.52 22.55
C LYS A 169 0.66 -6.60 21.09
N ASN A 170 1.18 -7.58 20.36
CA ASN A 170 1.02 -7.66 18.91
C ASN A 170 0.38 -8.99 18.50
N ARG A 171 -0.44 -8.93 17.46
CA ARG A 171 -0.94 -10.07 16.69
C ARG A 171 -0.40 -9.98 15.26
N THR A 172 -0.06 -11.13 14.70
CA THR A 172 0.24 -11.27 13.28
C THR A 172 -0.65 -12.36 12.71
N THR A 173 -1.32 -12.07 11.59
CA THR A 173 -2.19 -13.02 10.89
C THR A 173 -1.71 -13.21 9.46
N SER A 174 -1.43 -14.45 9.07
CA SER A 174 -1.09 -14.84 7.71
C SER A 174 -2.31 -15.47 7.04
N TYR A 175 -2.69 -14.92 5.88
CA TYR A 175 -3.73 -15.45 5.01
C TYR A 175 -3.07 -16.00 3.75
N LEU A 176 -3.29 -17.28 3.45
CA LEU A 176 -2.86 -17.90 2.21
C LEU A 176 -4.05 -17.90 1.24
N VAL A 177 -3.97 -17.09 0.19
CA VAL A 177 -5.04 -16.82 -0.77
C VAL A 177 -4.74 -17.56 -2.07
N LYS A 178 -5.69 -18.37 -2.54
CA LYS A 178 -5.61 -19.05 -3.83
C LYS A 178 -5.86 -18.05 -4.96
N ALA A 179 -5.28 -18.34 -6.13
CA ALA A 179 -5.54 -17.58 -7.34
C ALA A 179 -7.01 -17.65 -7.77
N SER A 180 -7.43 -16.65 -8.54
CA SER A 180 -8.67 -16.65 -9.33
C SER A 180 -8.35 -16.18 -10.75
N ASP A 181 -9.35 -16.16 -11.64
CA ASP A 181 -9.19 -15.74 -13.05
C ASP A 181 -8.51 -14.38 -13.22
N LYS A 182 -8.63 -13.49 -12.23
CA LYS A 182 -8.02 -12.15 -12.24
C LYS A 182 -6.94 -11.92 -11.18
N ARG A 183 -6.88 -12.72 -10.12
CA ARG A 183 -6.06 -12.45 -8.92
C ARG A 183 -4.97 -13.53 -8.78
N PRO A 184 -3.69 -13.18 -8.55
CA PRO A 184 -2.65 -14.17 -8.36
C PRO A 184 -2.82 -14.89 -7.01
N ALA A 185 -2.21 -16.06 -6.86
CA ALA A 185 -2.04 -16.66 -5.54
C ALA A 185 -1.11 -15.78 -4.70
N MET A 186 -1.42 -15.58 -3.42
CA MET A 186 -0.65 -14.65 -2.57
C MET A 186 -0.65 -15.08 -1.10
N ARG A 187 0.40 -14.67 -0.39
CA ARG A 187 0.40 -14.57 1.08
C ARG A 187 0.16 -13.11 1.46
N LEU A 188 -0.90 -12.87 2.23
CA LEU A 188 -1.10 -11.62 2.94
C LEU A 188 -0.64 -11.83 4.39
N THR A 189 0.13 -10.90 4.96
CA THR A 189 0.48 -10.93 6.38
C THR A 189 0.16 -9.59 7.01
N ILE A 190 -0.85 -9.57 7.88
CA ILE A 190 -1.31 -8.36 8.57
C ILE A 190 -0.74 -8.36 9.99
N PHE A 191 -0.12 -7.25 10.36
CA PHE A 191 0.45 -6.97 11.67
C PHE A 191 -0.45 -5.94 12.36
N THR A 192 -0.88 -6.24 13.58
CA THR A 192 -1.68 -5.32 14.40
C THR A 192 -1.25 -5.38 15.86
N PRO A 193 -1.57 -4.36 16.66
CA PRO A 193 -1.78 -4.52 18.10
C PRO A 193 -2.83 -5.61 18.40
N VAL A 194 -2.80 -6.22 19.59
CA VAL A 194 -3.79 -7.26 19.97
C VAL A 194 -5.20 -6.70 20.12
N GLU A 195 -5.31 -5.45 20.55
CA GLU A 195 -6.55 -4.70 20.77
C GLU A 195 -7.24 -4.24 19.48
N THR A 196 -6.60 -4.38 18.32
CA THR A 196 -7.24 -4.09 17.02
C THR A 196 -8.29 -5.16 16.73
N GLU A 197 -9.57 -4.81 16.67
CA GLU A 197 -10.63 -5.80 16.40
C GLU A 197 -10.83 -6.07 14.90
N ASN A 198 -10.51 -5.10 14.04
CA ASN A 198 -10.86 -5.09 12.63
C ASN A 198 -9.63 -4.85 11.72
N VAL A 199 -9.54 -5.59 10.61
CA VAL A 199 -8.48 -5.45 9.57
C VAL A 199 -9.05 -5.34 8.14
N ASN A 200 -10.36 -5.06 8.04
CA ASN A 200 -11.14 -5.15 6.82
C ASN A 200 -10.68 -4.17 5.74
N ALA A 201 -10.21 -2.99 6.12
CA ALA A 201 -9.63 -2.02 5.18
C ALA A 201 -8.44 -2.59 4.39
N PHE A 202 -7.55 -3.34 5.05
CA PHE A 202 -6.44 -4.03 4.38
C PHE A 202 -6.92 -5.14 3.46
N LEU A 203 -7.89 -5.93 3.93
CA LEU A 203 -8.43 -7.03 3.14
C LEU A 203 -9.26 -6.52 1.95
N GLU A 204 -9.86 -5.34 2.01
CA GLU A 204 -10.56 -4.72 0.88
C GLU A 204 -9.58 -4.17 -0.17
N MET A 205 -8.48 -3.54 0.26
CA MET A 205 -7.39 -3.19 -0.66
C MET A 205 -6.81 -4.43 -1.35
N ALA A 206 -6.58 -5.52 -0.60
CA ALA A 206 -6.14 -6.80 -1.16
C ALA A 206 -7.20 -7.47 -2.06
N ASN A 207 -8.50 -7.29 -1.78
CA ASN A 207 -9.59 -7.78 -2.61
C ASN A 207 -9.58 -7.10 -3.99
N SER A 208 -9.08 -5.87 -4.06
CA SER A 208 -8.94 -5.15 -5.31
C SER A 208 -7.69 -5.50 -6.14
N ILE A 209 -6.91 -6.50 -5.72
CA ILE A 209 -5.75 -6.99 -6.48
C ILE A 209 -6.21 -7.71 -7.76
N GLU A 210 -5.69 -7.27 -8.90
CA GLU A 210 -5.76 -7.94 -10.21
C GLU A 210 -4.36 -8.02 -10.85
N ASN A 211 -4.10 -9.09 -11.61
CA ASN A 211 -2.89 -9.27 -12.42
C ASN A 211 -2.71 -8.14 -13.46
N LEU A 212 -1.47 -7.88 -13.87
CA LEU A 212 -1.11 -7.03 -15.02
C LEU A 212 -0.93 -7.82 -16.32
#